data_AF-A0A359M9F4-F1
#
_entry.id   AF-A0A359M9F4-F1
#
_cell.length_a   1.000
_cell.length_b   1.000
_cell.length_c   1.000
_cell.angle_alpha   90.00
_cell.angle_beta   90.00
_cell.angle_gamma   90.00
#
_symmetry.space_group_name_H-M   'P 1'
#
loop_
_entity.id
_entity.type
_entity.pdbx_description
1 polymer ?
#
loop_
_entity_poly.entity_id
_entity_poly.type
_entity_poly.pdbx_seq_one_letter_code
_entity_poly.pdbx_strand_id
1 'polypeptide(L)'
;MYMKEDIVAPGTEPPYYPEAMPTAQFFLTERMVMRNTVTNLKPGDYVKFSVVVWLEGYDPDTTNDILGGMIKMEMNFTIDDDQS
;
A
#
# COMPACT_ATOMS: atom_id res chain seq x y z
N MET A 1 -3.17 10.10 -11.96
CA MET A 1 -3.30 9.45 -10.65
C MET A 1 -4.33 10.24 -9.87
N TYR A 2 -5.47 9.62 -9.58
CA TYR A 2 -6.60 10.25 -8.89
C TYR A 2 -6.32 10.17 -7.39
N MET A 3 -5.98 11.29 -6.77
CA MET A 3 -6.13 11.49 -5.33
C MET A 3 -7.06 12.68 -5.22
N LYS A 4 -8.33 12.41 -4.94
CA LYS A 4 -9.26 13.49 -4.58
C LYS A 4 -8.91 13.92 -3.17
N GLU A 5 -9.15 15.19 -2.85
CA GLU A 5 -9.06 15.64 -1.47
C GLU A 5 -10.12 14.90 -0.64
N ASP A 6 -9.75 14.54 0.60
CA ASP A 6 -10.66 13.90 1.54
C ASP A 6 -11.89 14.78 1.78
N ILE A 7 -13.06 14.14 1.83
CA ILE A 7 -14.30 14.84 2.15
C ILE A 7 -14.69 14.50 3.58
N VAL A 8 -14.57 15.49 4.46
CA VAL A 8 -15.06 15.41 5.84
C VAL A 8 -16.52 15.81 5.93
N ALA A 9 -17.27 15.15 6.80
CA ALA A 9 -18.66 15.49 7.05
C ALA A 9 -18.77 16.90 7.69
N PRO A 10 -19.86 17.64 7.45
CA PRO A 10 -20.06 18.94 8.07
C PRO A 10 -20.01 18.84 9.60
N GLY A 11 -19.05 19.53 10.23
CA GLY A 11 -18.89 19.55 11.69
C GLY A 11 -17.92 18.52 12.27
N THR A 12 -17.23 17.73 11.45
CA THR A 12 -16.14 16.84 11.91
C THR A 12 -14.77 17.49 11.68
N GLU A 13 -13.87 17.37 12.65
CA GLU A 13 -12.47 17.78 12.45
C GLU A 13 -11.78 16.84 11.44
N PRO A 14 -10.91 17.38 10.57
CA PRO A 14 -10.15 16.55 9.65
C PRO A 14 -9.19 15.61 10.39
N PRO A 15 -8.83 14.47 9.79
CA PRO A 15 -7.83 13.58 10.36
C PRO A 15 -6.51 14.34 10.59
N TYR A 16 -5.89 14.09 11.74
CA TYR A 16 -4.60 14.67 12.08
C TYR A 16 -3.50 14.04 11.21
N TYR A 17 -2.88 14.83 10.34
CA TYR A 17 -1.65 14.48 9.66
C TYR A 17 -0.46 15.15 10.36
N PRO A 18 0.61 14.41 10.68
CA PRO A 18 1.81 15.03 11.22
C PRO A 18 2.44 15.96 10.18
N GLU A 19 3.08 17.03 10.65
CA GLU A 19 3.70 18.08 9.82
C GLU A 19 4.74 17.52 8.83
N ALA A 20 5.41 16.42 9.21
CA ALA A 20 6.33 15.68 8.35
C ALA A 20 5.83 14.26 8.13
N MET A 21 5.15 14.06 7.01
CA MET A 21 4.85 12.72 6.48
C MET A 21 6.04 12.21 5.66
N PRO A 22 6.40 10.92 5.74
CA PRO A 22 7.38 10.35 4.85
C PRO A 22 6.90 10.42 3.40
N THR A 23 7.82 10.64 2.46
CA THR A 23 7.50 10.62 1.03
C THR A 23 6.98 9.25 0.64
N ALA A 24 5.73 9.19 0.19
CA ALA A 24 5.13 7.96 -0.30
C ALA A 24 5.78 7.51 -1.62
N GLN A 25 5.91 6.19 -1.79
CA GLN A 25 6.22 5.60 -3.09
C GLN A 25 4.92 5.24 -3.80
N PHE A 26 4.79 5.64 -5.05
CA PHE A 26 3.64 5.28 -5.86
C PHE A 26 3.65 3.78 -6.19
N PHE A 27 2.46 3.22 -6.38
CA PHE A 27 2.33 1.85 -6.87
C PHE A 27 2.98 1.72 -8.24
N LEU A 28 3.63 0.57 -8.50
CA LEU A 28 4.28 0.34 -9.78
C LEU A 28 3.29 0.32 -10.94
N THR A 29 2.12 -0.29 -10.73
CA THR A 29 1.03 -0.35 -11.72
C THR A 29 -0.32 -0.48 -11.01
N GLU A 30 -1.42 -0.42 -11.76
CA GLU A 30 -2.78 -0.69 -11.26
C GLU A 30 -2.96 -2.08 -10.64
N ARG A 31 -2.07 -3.04 -10.95
CA ARG A 31 -2.15 -4.43 -10.48
C ARG A 31 -1.00 -4.83 -9.57
N MET A 32 -0.01 -3.97 -9.37
CA MET A 32 1.20 -4.29 -8.62
C MET A 32 1.58 -3.11 -7.74
N VAL A 33 1.45 -3.31 -6.43
CA VAL A 33 1.82 -2.34 -5.41
C VAL A 33 3.32 -2.11 -5.41
N MET A 34 4.11 -3.18 -5.32
CA MET A 34 5.56 -3.11 -5.27
C MET A 34 6.22 -4.37 -5.86
N ARG A 35 7.48 -4.23 -6.24
CA ARG A 35 8.40 -5.31 -6.61
C ARG A 35 9.78 -4.92 -6.10
N ASN A 36 10.43 -5.81 -5.36
CA ASN A 36 11.76 -5.57 -4.84
C ASN A 36 12.60 -6.84 -4.88
N THR A 37 13.91 -6.69 -5.01
CA THR A 37 14.87 -7.79 -5.06
C THR A 37 15.72 -7.75 -3.80
N VAL A 38 15.73 -8.86 -3.06
CA VAL A 38 16.62 -9.02 -1.91
C VAL A 38 17.90 -9.70 -2.39
N THR A 39 18.97 -8.92 -2.49
CA THR A 39 20.30 -9.40 -2.90
C THR A 39 21.12 -9.89 -1.69
N ASN A 40 22.17 -10.68 -1.93
CA ASN A 40 23.13 -11.11 -0.90
C ASN A 40 22.54 -11.93 0.27
N LEU A 41 21.48 -12.71 0.02
CA LEU A 41 20.95 -13.64 1.02
C LEU A 41 21.94 -14.81 1.25
N LYS A 42 22.49 -14.93 2.46
CA LYS A 42 23.49 -15.96 2.81
C LYS A 42 22.88 -17.12 3.60
N PRO A 43 23.55 -18.29 3.65
CA PRO A 43 23.11 -19.39 4.51
C PRO A 43 22.96 -18.94 5.97
N GLY A 44 21.77 -19.14 6.54
CA GLY A 44 21.42 -18.75 7.90
C GLY A 44 20.74 -17.38 8.04
N ASP A 45 20.62 -16.61 6.96
CA ASP A 45 19.90 -15.34 6.99
C ASP A 45 18.38 -15.55 7.00
N TYR A 46 17.68 -14.64 7.68
CA TYR A 46 16.21 -14.60 7.71
C TYR A 46 15.72 -13.23 7.28
N VAL A 47 14.84 -13.19 6.28
CA VAL A 47 14.14 -11.97 5.89
C VAL A 47 12.72 -12.03 6.44
N LYS A 48 12.35 -11.00 7.21
CA LYS A 48 11.02 -10.87 7.80
C LYS A 48 10.28 -9.73 7.10
N PHE A 49 9.05 -9.99 6.69
CA PHE A 49 8.19 -8.99 6.07
C PHE A 49 7.01 -8.71 7.00
N SER A 50 6.59 -7.45 7.06
CA SER A 50 5.36 -7.03 7.73
C SER A 50 4.61 -6.13 6.77
N VAL A 51 3.38 -6.52 6.45
CA VAL A 51 2.51 -5.77 5.54
C VAL A 51 1.40 -5.16 6.37
N VAL A 52 1.33 -3.83 6.37
CA VAL A 52 0.27 -3.07 7.04
C VAL A 52 -0.57 -2.42 5.96
N VAL A 53 -1.86 -2.74 5.95
CA VAL A 53 -2.84 -2.12 5.05
C VAL A 53 -3.70 -1.21 5.88
N TRP A 54 -3.78 0.05 5.50
CA TRP A 54 -4.65 1.04 6.10
C TRP A 54 -5.75 1.37 5.10
N LEU A 55 -7.01 1.14 5.49
CA LEU A 55 -8.18 1.51 4.69
C LEU A 55 -8.82 2.71 5.40
N GLU A 56 -8.75 3.87 4.77
CA GLU A 56 -9.42 5.07 5.27
C GLU A 56 -10.84 5.20 4.71
N GLY A 57 -11.73 5.79 5.50
CA GLY A 57 -13.15 5.97 5.12
C GLY A 57 -13.48 7.37 4.61
N TYR A 58 -12.48 8.23 4.43
CA TYR A 58 -12.66 9.63 4.02
C TYR A 58 -12.44 9.83 2.51
N ASP A 59 -11.94 8.80 1.82
CA ASP A 59 -11.82 8.82 0.36
C ASP A 59 -13.24 8.87 -0.23
N PRO A 60 -13.56 9.90 -1.06
CA PRO A 60 -14.88 10.06 -1.67
C PRO A 60 -15.31 8.93 -2.61
N ASP A 61 -14.37 8.10 -3.06
CA ASP A 61 -14.64 6.90 -3.84
C ASP A 61 -15.04 5.71 -2.95
N THR A 62 -14.95 5.84 -1.61
CA THR A 62 -15.43 4.87 -0.61
C THR A 62 -16.95 4.99 -0.39
N THR A 63 -17.73 4.71 -1.44
CA THR A 63 -19.20 4.83 -1.39
C THR A 63 -19.88 3.58 -0.86
N ASN A 64 -21.13 3.72 -0.41
CA ASN A 64 -21.94 2.58 0.02
C ASN A 64 -22.19 1.54 -1.10
N ASP A 65 -22.01 1.91 -2.36
CA ASP A 65 -22.21 1.00 -3.50
C ASP A 65 -21.10 -0.06 -3.61
N ILE A 66 -19.94 0.20 -2.99
CA ILE A 66 -18.82 -0.74 -2.92
C ILE A 66 -18.73 -1.47 -1.56
N LEU A 67 -19.72 -1.29 -0.68
CA LEU A 67 -19.85 -2.06 0.56
C LEU A 67 -19.93 -3.56 0.25
N GLY A 68 -19.06 -4.34 0.90
CA GLY A 68 -18.94 -5.77 0.66
C GLY A 68 -17.97 -6.16 -0.46
N GLY A 69 -17.24 -5.18 -1.01
CA GLY A 69 -16.08 -5.45 -1.86
C GLY A 69 -15.03 -6.32 -1.18
N MET A 70 -14.33 -7.15 -1.96
CA MET A 70 -13.24 -7.99 -1.48
C MET A 70 -11.91 -7.52 -2.06
N ILE A 71 -10.92 -7.34 -1.19
CA ILE A 71 -9.54 -7.10 -1.61
C ILE A 71 -8.79 -8.43 -1.54
N LYS A 72 -8.31 -8.92 -2.68
CA LYS A 72 -7.40 -10.06 -2.75
C LYS A 72 -5.98 -9.56 -2.99
N MET A 73 -5.07 -9.89 -2.09
CA MET A 73 -3.65 -9.57 -2.20
C MET A 73 -2.84 -10.86 -2.33
N GLU A 74 -1.78 -10.80 -3.13
CA GLU A 74 -0.87 -11.92 -3.37
C GLU A 74 0.57 -11.40 -3.28
N MET A 75 1.40 -12.07 -2.49
CA MET A 75 2.82 -11.78 -2.37
C MET A 75 3.60 -12.99 -2.88
N ASN A 76 4.29 -12.79 -4.00
CA ASN A 76 5.04 -13.84 -4.67
C ASN A 76 6.54 -13.68 -4.41
N PHE A 77 7.17 -14.79 -4.04
CA PHE A 77 8.62 -14.89 -3.89
C PHE A 77 9.16 -15.84 -4.97
N THR A 78 10.13 -15.36 -5.73
CA THR A 78 10.84 -16.14 -6.73
C THR A 78 12.33 -16.02 -6.47
N ILE A 79 13.07 -17.10 -6.68
CA ILE A 79 14.53 -17.02 -6.78
C ILE A 79 14.83 -16.45 -8.16
N ASP A 80 15.57 -15.35 -8.18
CA ASP A 80 16.05 -14.75 -9.40
C ASP A 80 17.45 -15.29 -9.65
N ASP A 81 17.57 -16.19 -10.63
CA ASP A 81 18.84 -16.86 -10.99
C ASP A 81 19.68 -16.00 -11.95
N ASP A 82 19.45 -14.67 -12.02
CA ASP A 82 20.11 -13.77 -12.96
C ASP A 82 21.63 -13.67 -12.67
N GLN A 83 22.35 -14.66 -13.18
CA GLN A 83 23.76 -14.70 -13.47
C GLN A 83 23.88 -14.49 -14.98
N SER A 84 23.73 -13.25 -15.45
CA SER A 84 24.10 -12.86 -16.81
C SER A 84 25.11 -11.71 -16.82
#